data_AF-A0A964E7I0-F1
#
_entry.id   AF-A0A964E7I0-F1
#
_cell.length_a   1.000
_cell.length_b   1.000
_cell.length_c   1.000
_cell.angle_alpha   90.00
_cell.angle_beta   90.00
_cell.angle_gamma   90.00
#
_symmetry.space_group_name_H-M   'P 1'
#
loop_
_entity.id
_entity.type
_entity.pdbx_description
1 polymer ?
#
loop_
_entity_poly.entity_id
_entity_poly.type
_entity_poly.pdbx_seq_one_letter_code
_entity_poly.pdbx_strand_id
1 'polypeptide(L)' 'MKNPSVVLITETVGDFTLELYQTQKGRFWAKAFHNPSQVSYISYSFEDLEVAVESAIRGCIGELNDPDAV' A
#
# COMPACT_ATOMS: atom_id res chain seq x y z
N MET A 1 12.58 4.31 -17.71
CA MET A 1 11.26 4.89 -18.01
C MET A 1 10.33 4.59 -16.84
N LYS A 2 9.79 5.62 -16.16
CA LYS A 2 8.81 5.43 -15.07
C LYS A 2 7.49 5.03 -15.72
N ASN A 3 7.00 3.81 -15.48
CA ASN A 3 5.63 3.46 -15.86
C ASN A 3 4.71 4.38 -15.04
N PRO A 4 3.86 5.22 -15.67
CA PRO A 4 2.97 6.06 -14.90
C PRO A 4 1.90 5.17 -14.26
N SER A 5 2.03 4.97 -12.95
CA SER A 5 0.99 4.42 -12.10
C SER A 5 -0.15 5.44 -12.01
N VAL A 6 -1.39 5.03 -12.26
CA VAL A 6 -2.56 5.89 -12.01
C VAL A 6 -3.02 5.61 -10.58
N VAL A 7 -3.19 6.67 -9.77
CA VAL A 7 -3.88 6.56 -8.48
C VAL A 7 -5.36 6.38 -8.79
N LEU A 8 -5.92 5.24 -8.39
CA LEU A 8 -7.33 4.93 -8.60
C LEU A 8 -8.19 5.56 -7.49
N ILE A 9 -7.80 5.34 -6.24
CA ILE A 9 -8.57 5.68 -5.05
C ILE A 9 -7.61 5.98 -3.90
N THR A 10 -7.95 6.99 -3.09
CA THR A 10 -7.40 7.18 -1.76
C THR A 10 -8.54 7.09 -0.76
N GLU A 11 -8.42 6.20 0.22
CA GLU A 11 -9.47 5.98 1.21
C GLU A 11 -8.86 5.85 2.61
N THR A 12 -9.52 6.40 3.61
CA THR A 12 -9.12 6.25 5.02
C THR A 12 -10.07 5.28 5.70
N VAL A 13 -9.52 4.19 6.25
CA VAL A 13 -10.25 3.14 6.96
C VAL A 13 -9.63 2.95 8.33
N GLY A 14 -10.33 3.42 9.37
CA GLY A 14 -9.78 3.44 10.73
C GLY A 14 -8.50 4.27 10.79
N ASP A 15 -7.44 3.69 11.33
CA ASP A 15 -6.12 4.33 11.47
C ASP A 15 -5.29 4.32 10.18
N PHE A 16 -5.76 3.67 9.11
CA PHE A 16 -5.01 3.54 7.86
C PHE A 16 -5.54 4.45 6.77
N THR A 17 -4.64 5.05 6.00
CA THR A 17 -4.90 5.65 4.69
C THR A 17 -4.34 4.71 3.62
N LEU A 18 -5.19 4.31 2.68
CA LEU A 18 -4.85 3.44 1.56
C LEU A 18 -4.80 4.25 0.28
N GLU A 19 -3.75 4.09 -0.51
CA GLU A 19 -3.65 4.60 -1.87
C GLU A 19 -3.55 3.41 -2.83
N LEU A 20 -4.49 3.32 -3.77
CA LEU A 20 -4.58 2.22 -4.74
C LEU A 20 -4.07 2.68 -6.09
N TYR A 21 -3.26 1.84 -6.73
CA TYR A 21 -2.63 2.15 -8.00
C TYR A 21 -2.84 1.04 -9.01
N GLN A 22 -2.97 1.41 -10.29
CA GLN A 22 -2.95 0.46 -11.40
C GLN A 22 -1.93 0.87 -12.46
N THR A 23 -1.20 -0.12 -12.97
CA THR A 23 -0.35 0.02 -14.14
C THR A 23 -1.16 0.02 -15.43
N GLN A 24 -0.59 0.59 -16.50
CA GLN A 24 -1.13 0.44 -17.86
C GLN A 24 -1.22 -1.02 -18.34
N LYS A 25 -0.52 -1.96 -17.68
CA LYS A 25 -0.55 -3.40 -17.98
C LYS A 25 -1.59 -4.17 -17.13
N GLY A 26 -2.43 -3.47 -16.38
CA GLY A 26 -3.50 -4.07 -15.57
C GLY A 26 -3.05 -4.66 -14.21
N ARG A 27 -1.76 -4.53 -13.83
CA ARG A 27 -1.28 -4.91 -12.49
C ARG A 27 -1.57 -3.83 -11.46
N PHE A 28 -1.80 -4.23 -10.21
CA PHE A 28 -2.14 -3.38 -9.08
C PHE A 28 -1.00 -3.26 -8.07
N TRP A 29 -0.94 -2.11 -7.41
CA TRP A 29 -0.16 -1.88 -6.19
C TRP A 29 -1.02 -1.13 -5.19
N ALA A 30 -0.75 -1.30 -3.90
CA ALA A 30 -1.34 -0.47 -2.88
C ALA A 30 -0.24 0.08 -1.96
N LYS A 31 -0.47 1.28 -1.43
CA LYS A 31 0.27 1.83 -0.31
C LYS A 31 -0.67 1.91 0.88
N ALA A 32 -0.25 1.34 2.00
CA ALA A 32 -0.91 1.53 3.28
C ALA A 32 -0.08 2.48 4.14
N PHE A 33 -0.74 3.42 4.79
CA PHE A 33 -0.14 4.40 5.67
C PHE A 33 -0.88 4.39 7.00
N HIS A 34 -0.20 4.08 8.09
CA HIS A 34 -0.77 4.12 9.43
C HIS A 34 -0.64 5.54 9.99
N ASN A 35 -1.75 6.27 10.09
CA ASN A 35 -1.78 7.69 10.42
C ASN A 35 -1.16 7.99 11.81
N PRO A 36 -1.41 7.22 12.88
CA PRO A 36 -0.87 7.55 14.20
C PRO A 36 0.66 7.48 14.29
N SER A 37 1.27 6.45 13.70
CA SER A 37 2.73 6.23 13.78
C SER A 37 3.50 6.80 12.59
N GLN A 38 2.79 7.29 11.56
CA GLN A 38 3.36 7.77 10.31
C GLN A 38 4.15 6.70 9.52
N VAL A 39 3.95 5.42 9.83
CA VAL A 39 4.57 4.29 9.14
C VAL A 39 3.82 4.00 7.84
N SER A 40 4.55 3.64 6.79
CA SER A 40 3.96 3.34 5.49
C SER A 40 4.63 2.15 4.83
N TYR A 41 3.85 1.36 4.10
CA TYR A 41 4.36 0.26 3.30
C TYR A 41 3.70 0.24 1.92
N ILE A 42 4.50 -0.02 0.89
CA ILE A 42 4.03 -0.16 -0.50
C ILE A 42 4.17 -1.62 -0.91
N SER A 43 3.08 -2.21 -1.40
CA SER A 43 3.07 -3.58 -1.88
C SER A 43 3.89 -3.77 -3.16
N TYR A 44 4.27 -5.02 -3.43
CA TYR A 44 4.67 -5.42 -4.78
C TYR A 44 3.51 -5.38 -5.78
N SER A 45 3.79 -5.64 -7.06
CA SER A 45 2.78 -5.67 -8.13
C SER A 45 2.01 -6.98 -8.14
N PHE A 46 0.68 -6.92 -8.07
CA PHE A 46 -0.19 -8.09 -8.16
C PHE A 46 -1.13 -7.99 -9.35
N GLU A 47 -1.70 -9.12 -9.76
CA GLU A 47 -2.74 -9.16 -10.80
C GLU A 47 -4.12 -8.87 -10.23
N ASP A 48 -4.26 -9.04 -8.92
CA ASP A 48 -5.48 -8.84 -8.15
C ASP A 48 -5.33 -7.64 -7.20
N LEU A 49 -6.37 -6.80 -7.14
CA LEU A 49 -6.38 -5.59 -6.32
C LEU A 49 -6.44 -5.91 -4.82
N GLU A 50 -7.26 -6.89 -4.43
CA GLU A 50 -7.44 -7.26 -3.02
C GLU A 50 -6.13 -7.81 -2.44
N VAL A 51 -5.40 -8.61 -3.22
CA VAL A 51 -4.07 -9.11 -2.84
C VAL A 51 -3.07 -7.96 -2.66
N ALA A 52 -3.11 -6.94 -3.52
CA ALA A 52 -2.23 -5.77 -3.37
C ALA A 52 -2.54 -5.00 -2.08
N VAL A 53 -3.82 -4.79 -1.76
CA VAL A 53 -4.27 -4.12 -0.53
C VAL A 53 -3.88 -4.92 0.71
N GLU A 54 -4.17 -6.22 0.72
CA GLU A 54 -3.83 -7.10 1.83
C GLU A 54 -2.31 -7.11 2.07
N SER A 55 -1.52 -7.22 1.01
CA SER A 55 -0.06 -7.15 1.09
C SER A 55 0.41 -5.81 1.65
N ALA A 56 -0.20 -4.69 1.24
CA ALA A 56 0.18 -3.37 1.74
C ALA A 56 -0.11 -3.21 3.23
N ILE A 57 -1.30 -3.62 3.67
CA ILE A 57 -1.72 -3.55 5.08
C ILE A 57 -0.85 -4.45 5.95
N ARG A 58 -0.66 -5.72 5.54
CA ARG A 58 0.19 -6.67 6.29
C ARG A 58 1.63 -6.17 6.40
N GLY A 59 2.19 -5.64 5.32
CA GLY A 59 3.52 -5.04 5.34
C GLY A 59 3.58 -3.85 6.30
N CYS A 60 2.61 -2.93 6.24
CA CYS A 60 2.56 -1.78 7.13
C CYS A 60 2.44 -2.21 8.60
N ILE A 61 1.64 -3.23 8.92
CA ILE A 61 1.55 -3.80 10.27
C ILE A 61 2.86 -4.48 10.68
N GLY A 62 3.57 -5.11 9.74
CA GLY A 62 4.91 -5.66 9.97
C GLY A 62 5.88 -4.58 10.45
N GLU A 63 5.96 -3.47 9.71
CA GLU A 63 6.81 -2.31 10.06
C GLU A 63 6.44 -1.69 11.41
N LEU A 64 5.16 -1.67 11.80
CA LEU A 64 4.72 -1.19 13.12
C LEU A 64 5.25 -2.05 14.28
N ASN A 65 5.46 -3.34 14.03
CA ASN A 65 5.87 -4.30 15.04
C ASN A 65 7.35 -4.64 14.94
N ASP A 66 8.11 -4.01 14.04
CA ASP A 66 9.54 -4.20 13.90
C ASP A 66 10.26 -3.39 15.01
N PRO A 67 10.87 -4.06 16.00
CA PRO A 67 11.59 -3.37 17.08
C PRO A 67 12.84 -2.62 16.58
N ASP A 68 13.28 -2.88 15.34
CA ASP A 68 14.47 -2.29 14.71
C ASP A 68 14.11 -1.25 13.62
N ALA A 69 12.83 -0.92 13.42
CA ALA A 69 12.41 0.16 12.54
C ALA A 69 12.82 1.53 13.12
N VAL A 70 14.03 1.99 12.76
CA VAL A 70 14.62 3.30 13.12
C VAL A 70 14.83 4.16 11.88
#